data_AF-A0A7S3MPB5-F1
#
_entry.id   AF-A0A7S3MPB5-F1
#
_cell.length_a   1.000
_cell.length_b   1.000
_cell.length_c   1.000
_cell.angle_alpha   90.00
_cell.angle_beta   90.00
_cell.angle_gamma   90.00
#
_symmetry.space_group_name_H-M   'P 1'
#
loop_
_entity.id
_entity.type
_entity.pdbx_description
1 polymer ?
#
loop_
_entity_poly.entity_id
_entity_poly.type
_entity_poly.pdbx_seq_one_letter_code
_entity_poly.pdbx_strand_id
1 'polypeptide(L)'
;IVEYQPSMLGYLLTMIAMLLFGFLSLILMPFLVSLTKTAIHRCAKCLNEVQDNSYFGFSSLDDKLFTWTVGSFGVILTRRTILYFVMVITGVLSIYVFILVEDANHHQFHNSGITWQGYLRTCGYEQFKASPQKAKREFNSHFFRRGVTWDGYVVRVNFNEDNPLSFNYHSANLLIKMDYDDREGAHGPDIGLSI
;
A
#
# COMPACT_ATOMS: atom_id res chain seq x y z
N ILE A 1 36.94 -6.17 22.36
CA ILE A 1 35.80 -6.86 21.73
C ILE A 1 35.18 -5.87 20.76
N VAL A 2 34.85 -6.31 19.54
CA VAL A 2 34.21 -5.44 18.54
C VAL A 2 32.75 -5.83 18.44
N GLU A 3 31.88 -4.91 18.83
CA GLU A 3 30.43 -5.08 18.73
C GLU A 3 29.92 -4.20 17.58
N TYR A 4 29.07 -4.77 16.73
CA TYR A 4 28.41 -4.04 15.65
C TYR A 4 27.01 -3.66 16.10
N GLN A 5 26.74 -2.36 16.22
CA GLN A 5 25.42 -1.84 16.55
C GLN A 5 24.86 -1.02 15.39
N PRO A 6 23.53 -1.05 15.16
CA PRO A 6 22.90 -0.18 14.18
C PRO A 6 22.92 1.28 14.69
N SER A 7 23.35 2.21 13.83
CA SER A 7 23.35 3.63 14.16
C SER A 7 21.95 4.25 14.04
N MET A 8 21.72 5.33 14.80
CA MET A 8 20.51 6.16 14.68
C MET A 8 20.30 6.69 13.25
N LEU A 9 21.39 6.97 12.53
CA LEU A 9 21.37 7.38 11.14
C LEU A 9 20.91 6.26 10.21
N GLY A 10 21.26 5.00 10.52
CA GLY A 10 20.72 3.83 9.83
C GLY A 10 19.20 3.76 9.88
N TYR A 11 18.62 3.95 11.07
CA TYR A 11 17.17 4.01 11.23
C TYR A 11 16.54 5.17 10.42
N LEU A 12 17.15 6.36 10.45
CA LEU A 12 16.66 7.52 9.72
C LEU A 12 16.69 7.31 8.20
N LEU A 13 17.79 6.76 7.67
CA LEU A 13 17.92 6.39 6.26
C LEU A 13 16.91 5.32 5.84
N THR A 14 16.67 4.30 6.68
CA THR A 14 15.66 3.28 6.36
C THR A 14 14.25 3.87 6.31
N MET A 15 13.93 4.83 7.16
CA MET A 15 12.64 5.52 7.14
C MET A 15 12.49 6.41 5.90
N ILE A 16 13.53 7.16 5.52
CA ILE A 16 13.54 7.94 4.28
C ILE A 16 13.39 7.01 3.07
N ALA A 17 14.10 5.89 3.04
CA ALA A 17 13.99 4.91 1.96
C ALA A 17 12.58 4.30 1.89
N MET A 18 11.95 4.02 3.04
CA MET A 18 10.56 3.55 3.09
C MET A 18 9.58 4.61 2.58
N LEU A 19 9.83 5.90 2.87
CA LEU A 19 9.01 7.00 2.36
C LEU A 19 9.17 7.20 0.85
N LEU A 20 10.39 7.11 0.31
CA LEU A 20 10.65 7.33 -1.12
C LEU A 20 10.28 6.12 -2.00
N PHE A 21 10.55 4.91 -1.53
CA PHE A 21 10.43 3.69 -2.31
C PHE A 21 9.26 2.78 -1.89
N GLY A 22 8.55 3.13 -0.80
CA GLY A 22 7.42 2.33 -0.30
C GLY A 22 7.83 0.90 0.03
N PHE A 23 7.02 -0.07 -0.39
CA PHE A 23 7.28 -1.50 -0.17
C PHE A 23 8.60 -2.00 -0.77
N LEU A 24 9.11 -1.36 -1.84
CA LEU A 24 10.40 -1.72 -2.44
C LEU A 24 11.58 -1.45 -1.51
N SER A 25 11.41 -0.64 -0.46
CA SER A 25 12.45 -0.38 0.52
C SER A 25 12.84 -1.62 1.33
N LEU A 26 11.97 -2.63 1.44
CA LEU A 26 12.25 -3.87 2.16
C LEU A 26 13.41 -4.65 1.53
N ILE A 27 13.55 -4.60 0.20
CA ILE A 27 14.66 -5.21 -0.53
C ILE A 27 15.97 -4.44 -0.25
N LEU A 28 15.88 -3.13 -0.07
CA LEU A 28 17.01 -2.23 0.15
C LEU A 28 17.49 -2.18 1.62
N MET A 29 16.62 -2.60 2.55
CA MET A 29 16.87 -2.61 3.98
C MET A 29 18.16 -3.34 4.43
N PRO A 30 18.46 -4.58 3.99
CA PRO A 30 19.70 -5.25 4.40
C PRO A 30 20.96 -4.50 3.96
N PHE A 31 20.91 -3.81 2.81
CA PHE A 31 22.02 -3.00 2.31
C PHE A 31 22.18 -1.71 3.14
N LEU A 32 21.10 -1.00 3.41
CA LEU A 32 21.13 0.22 4.24
C LEU A 32 21.61 -0.06 5.66
N VAL A 33 21.12 -1.12 6.29
CA VAL A 33 21.56 -1.52 7.63
C VAL A 33 23.04 -1.92 7.59
N SER A 34 23.49 -2.66 6.58
CA SER A 34 24.90 -3.05 6.46
C SER A 34 25.85 -1.85 6.33
N LEU A 35 25.46 -0.85 5.52
CA LEU A 35 26.25 0.38 5.30
C LEU A 35 26.30 1.31 6.51
N THR A 36 25.35 1.19 7.44
CA THR A 36 25.17 2.12 8.57
C THR A 36 25.51 1.51 9.93
N LYS A 37 26.09 0.30 9.96
CA LYS A 37 26.63 -0.31 11.19
C LYS A 37 27.79 0.52 11.72
N THR A 38 27.82 0.71 13.03
CA THR A 38 28.93 1.32 13.75
C THR A 38 29.70 0.24 14.49
N ALA A 39 31.03 0.27 14.36
CA ALA A 39 31.91 -0.63 15.08
C ALA A 39 32.33 0.04 16.40
N ILE A 40 31.91 -0.56 17.52
CA ILE A 40 32.26 -0.10 18.86
C ILE A 40 33.42 -0.96 19.36
N HIS A 41 34.56 -0.33 19.62
CA HIS A 41 35.72 -0.99 20.19
C HIS A 41 35.66 -0.91 21.72
N ARG A 42 35.36 -2.04 22.34
CA ARG A 42 35.34 -2.18 23.81
C ARG A 42 36.66 -2.74 24.33
N CYS A 43 37.16 -2.15 25.40
CA CYS A 43 38.33 -2.68 26.11
C CYS A 43 38.00 -4.08 26.66
N ALA A 44 38.85 -5.07 26.39
CA ALA A 44 38.62 -6.45 26.83
C ALA A 44 38.66 -6.63 28.37
N LYS A 45 39.22 -5.67 29.10
CA LYS A 45 39.46 -5.77 30.55
C LYS A 45 38.43 -5.03 31.41
N CYS A 46 37.99 -3.85 30.98
CA CYS A 46 37.03 -3.02 31.71
C CYS A 46 35.69 -2.84 30.97
N LEU A 47 35.54 -3.39 29.76
CA LEU A 47 34.36 -3.26 28.89
C LEU A 47 33.93 -1.82 28.56
N ASN A 48 34.69 -0.82 29.00
CA ASN A 48 34.46 0.58 28.62
C ASN A 48 34.71 0.78 27.11
N GLU A 49 33.91 1.66 26.53
CA GLU A 49 34.01 2.08 25.14
C GLU A 49 35.25 2.97 24.99
N VAL A 50 36.18 2.52 24.14
CA VAL A 50 37.49 3.19 23.97
C VAL A 50 37.48 4.04 22.71
N GLN A 51 36.79 3.57 21.66
CA GLN A 51 36.72 4.25 20.38
C GLN A 51 35.53 3.73 19.57
N ASP A 52 34.76 4.67 19.03
CA ASP A 52 33.69 4.40 18.08
C ASP A 52 34.16 4.75 16.69
N ASN A 53 34.09 3.78 15.77
CA ASN A 53 34.41 4.03 14.37
C ASN A 53 33.15 3.85 13.53
N SER A 54 32.55 4.96 13.15
CA SER A 54 31.42 5.03 12.23
C SER A 54 31.92 5.37 10.82
N TYR A 55 31.55 4.57 9.81
CA TYR A 55 31.91 4.82 8.40
C TYR A 55 31.44 6.19 7.90
N PHE A 56 30.34 6.70 8.47
CA PHE A 56 29.91 8.09 8.32
C PHE A 56 30.33 8.83 9.58
N GLY A 57 31.33 9.72 9.49
CA GLY A 57 32.00 10.42 10.59
C GLY A 57 31.15 11.41 11.39
N PHE A 58 29.92 11.06 11.74
CA PHE A 58 29.04 11.84 12.61
C PHE A 58 29.24 11.53 14.10
N SER A 59 30.48 11.32 14.57
CA SER A 59 30.80 11.29 16.01
C SER A 59 30.46 12.61 16.74
N SER A 60 30.10 13.67 16.01
CA SER A 60 29.62 14.96 16.54
C SER A 60 28.13 14.96 16.95
N LEU A 61 27.51 13.78 17.06
CA LEU A 61 26.20 13.59 17.69
C LEU A 61 26.31 13.43 19.21
N ASP A 62 27.30 14.07 19.85
CA ASP A 62 27.34 14.22 21.31
C ASP A 62 25.99 14.71 21.82
N ASP A 63 25.54 14.11 22.92
CA ASP A 63 24.22 14.28 23.53
C ASP A 63 24.11 15.67 24.16
N LYS A 64 23.99 16.69 23.30
CA LYS A 64 23.72 18.05 23.74
C LYS A 64 22.28 18.12 24.22
N LEU A 65 22.13 18.48 25.50
CA LEU A 65 20.84 18.79 26.10
C LEU A 65 20.30 20.05 25.43
N PHE A 66 19.17 19.93 24.74
CA PHE A 66 18.43 21.07 24.23
C PHE A 66 17.46 21.51 25.32
N THR A 67 17.79 22.60 25.98
CA THR A 67 16.94 23.20 27.01
C THR A 67 16.15 24.33 26.38
N TRP A 68 14.83 24.15 26.30
CA TRP A 68 13.93 25.23 25.89
C TRP A 68 13.14 25.68 27.12
N THR A 69 13.32 26.94 27.52
CA THR A 69 12.53 27.56 28.59
C THR A 69 11.48 28.47 27.97
N VAL A 70 10.21 28.26 28.34
CA VAL A 70 9.10 29.15 28.00
C VAL A 70 8.44 29.56 29.31
N GLY A 71 8.65 30.81 29.73
CA GLY A 71 8.18 31.31 31.02
C GLY A 71 8.80 30.56 32.19
N SER A 72 7.98 30.04 33.11
CA SER A 72 8.42 29.24 34.27
C SER A 72 8.56 27.73 33.97
N PHE A 73 8.27 27.29 32.74
CA PHE A 73 8.36 25.88 32.35
C PHE A 73 9.61 25.64 31.51
N GLY A 74 10.46 24.71 31.94
CA GLY A 74 11.64 24.27 31.21
C GLY A 74 11.43 22.87 30.68
N VAL A 75 11.53 22.69 29.36
CA VAL A 75 11.54 21.37 28.73
C VAL A 75 13.00 21.05 28.37
N ILE A 76 13.51 19.97 28.95
CA ILE A 76 14.84 19.44 28.66
C ILE A 76 14.65 18.22 27.75
N LEU A 77 14.96 18.39 26.47
CA LEU A 77 14.91 17.32 25.49
C LEU A 77 16.34 16.95 25.10
N THR A 78 16.66 15.66 25.16
CA THR A 78 17.91 15.16 24.57
C THR A 78 17.77 15.16 23.06
N ARG A 79 18.85 15.41 22.32
CA ARG A 79 18.81 15.35 20.84
C ARG A 79 18.30 14.00 20.34
N ARG A 80 18.56 12.93 21.10
CA ARG A 80 18.02 11.59 20.86
C ARG A 80 16.48 11.54 20.88
N THR A 81 15.84 12.19 21.86
CA THR A 81 14.37 12.27 21.93
C THR A 81 13.77 13.05 20.77
N ILE A 82 14.44 14.12 20.32
CA ILE A 82 14.02 14.90 19.14
C ILE A 82 14.08 14.02 17.87
N LEU A 83 15.16 13.25 17.70
CA LEU A 83 15.29 12.34 16.55
C LEU A 83 14.22 11.24 16.56
N TYR A 84 13.90 10.68 17.73
CA TYR A 84 12.79 9.73 17.83
C TYR A 84 11.44 10.37 17.48
N PHE A 85 11.19 11.60 17.93
CA PHE A 85 9.97 12.32 17.59
C PHE A 85 9.84 12.58 16.09
N VAL A 86 10.92 13.03 15.43
CA VAL A 86 10.96 13.22 13.97
C VAL A 86 10.77 11.89 13.22
N MET A 87 11.33 10.79 13.73
CA MET A 87 11.15 9.46 13.16
C MET A 87 9.68 9.00 13.22
N VAL A 88 9.02 9.21 14.36
CA VAL A 88 7.60 8.88 14.52
C VAL A 88 6.73 9.74 13.59
N ILE A 89 6.99 11.05 13.52
CA ILE A 89 6.24 11.96 12.62
C ILE A 89 6.40 11.55 11.16
N THR A 90 7.63 11.28 10.72
CA THR A 90 7.87 10.87 9.32
C THR A 90 7.22 9.52 8.99
N GLY A 91 7.18 8.58 9.94
CA GLY A 91 6.44 7.32 9.78
C GLY A 91 4.92 7.51 9.69
N VAL A 92 4.33 8.39 10.50
CA VAL A 92 2.90 8.68 10.42
C VAL A 92 2.55 9.39 9.11
N LEU A 93 3.37 10.36 8.69
CA LEU A 93 3.17 11.07 7.43
C LEU A 93 3.33 10.14 6.21
N SER A 94 4.26 9.17 6.25
CA SER A 94 4.43 8.20 5.16
C SER A 94 3.18 7.33 4.99
N ILE A 95 2.63 6.83 6.09
CA ILE A 95 1.37 6.05 6.09
C ILE A 95 0.21 6.91 5.56
N TYR A 96 0.10 8.15 6.03
CA TYR A 96 -0.95 9.07 5.57
C TYR A 96 -0.88 9.34 4.07
N VAL A 97 0.31 9.62 3.53
CA VAL A 97 0.52 9.83 2.08
C VAL A 97 0.21 8.55 1.30
N PHE A 98 0.59 7.37 1.81
CA PHE A 98 0.29 6.10 1.16
C PHE A 98 -1.23 5.90 1.01
N ILE A 99 -2.00 6.11 2.08
CA ILE A 99 -3.46 6.00 2.06
C ILE A 99 -4.08 6.99 1.06
N LEU A 100 -3.63 8.24 1.04
CA LEU A 100 -4.14 9.25 0.10
C LEU A 100 -3.87 8.89 -1.37
N VAL A 101 -2.68 8.35 -1.67
CA VAL A 101 -2.33 7.92 -3.03
C VAL A 101 -3.15 6.71 -3.44
N GLU A 102 -3.38 5.76 -2.54
CA GLU A 102 -4.21 4.60 -2.80
C GLU A 102 -5.67 5.00 -3.10
N ASP A 103 -6.24 5.87 -2.28
CA ASP A 103 -7.60 6.40 -2.43
C ASP A 103 -7.79 7.14 -3.76
N ALA A 104 -6.85 8.03 -4.09
CA ALA A 104 -6.88 8.80 -5.34
C ALA A 104 -6.79 7.92 -6.60
N ASN A 105 -6.09 6.79 -6.55
CA ASN A 105 -5.93 5.90 -7.70
C ASN A 105 -7.07 4.88 -7.83
N HIS A 106 -7.70 4.45 -6.74
CA HIS A 106 -8.78 3.46 -6.80
C HIS A 106 -10.14 4.06 -7.19
N HIS A 107 -10.38 5.35 -6.93
CA HIS A 107 -11.66 6.00 -7.21
C HIS A 107 -11.78 6.65 -8.60
N GLN A 108 -10.73 6.64 -9.42
CA GLN A 108 -10.83 7.14 -10.79
C GLN A 108 -11.50 6.12 -11.72
N PHE A 109 -12.82 5.98 -11.59
CA PHE A 109 -13.63 5.34 -12.61
C PHE A 109 -13.68 6.23 -13.86
N HIS A 110 -12.79 5.97 -14.82
CA HIS A 110 -12.87 6.63 -16.12
C HIS A 110 -14.03 6.04 -16.90
N ASN A 111 -15.14 6.78 -16.95
CA ASN A 111 -16.28 6.41 -17.78
C ASN A 111 -15.84 6.42 -19.24
N SER A 112 -15.74 5.23 -19.83
CA SER A 112 -15.28 5.07 -21.22
C SER A 112 -16.37 5.40 -22.25
N GLY A 113 -17.58 5.79 -21.81
CA GLY A 113 -18.74 6.04 -22.66
C GLY A 113 -19.33 4.78 -23.28
N ILE A 114 -18.84 3.60 -22.88
CA ILE A 114 -19.27 2.31 -23.40
C ILE A 114 -20.49 1.83 -22.61
N THR A 115 -21.57 1.52 -23.32
CA THR A 115 -22.81 0.99 -22.74
C THR A 115 -22.87 -0.53 -22.82
N TRP A 116 -23.63 -1.15 -21.90
CA TRP A 116 -23.93 -2.58 -21.92
C TRP A 116 -24.48 -3.06 -23.27
N GLN A 117 -25.35 -2.27 -23.90
CA GLN A 117 -25.93 -2.58 -25.21
C GLN A 117 -24.86 -2.63 -26.31
N GLY A 118 -23.87 -1.74 -26.25
CA GLY A 118 -22.73 -1.76 -27.16
C GLY A 118 -21.90 -3.03 -27.01
N TYR A 119 -21.70 -3.48 -25.77
CA TYR A 119 -21.04 -4.74 -25.46
C TYR A 119 -21.80 -5.96 -26.01
N LEU A 120 -23.11 -6.04 -25.76
CA LEU A 120 -23.93 -7.16 -26.25
C LEU A 120 -23.89 -7.28 -27.78
N ARG A 121 -23.91 -6.16 -28.51
CA ARG A 121 -23.86 -6.21 -29.99
C ARG A 121 -22.58 -6.80 -30.57
N THR A 122 -21.46 -6.73 -29.85
CA THR A 122 -20.15 -7.18 -30.35
C THR A 122 -19.67 -8.47 -29.70
N CYS A 123 -19.97 -8.64 -28.41
CA CYS A 123 -19.46 -9.68 -27.54
C CYS A 123 -20.59 -10.47 -26.84
N GLY A 124 -21.85 -10.22 -27.20
CA GLY A 124 -23.00 -10.97 -26.71
C GLY A 124 -22.91 -12.46 -26.98
N TYR A 125 -23.81 -13.20 -26.35
CA TYR A 125 -23.98 -14.63 -26.51
C TYR A 125 -24.15 -15.04 -27.97
N GLU A 126 -24.99 -14.36 -28.75
CA GLU A 126 -25.22 -14.74 -30.16
C GLU A 126 -23.97 -14.53 -31.02
N GLN A 127 -23.23 -13.44 -30.80
CA GLN A 127 -21.97 -13.14 -31.51
C GLN A 127 -20.84 -14.07 -31.08
N PHE A 128 -20.80 -14.43 -29.80
CA PHE A 128 -19.86 -15.42 -29.27
C PHE A 128 -20.16 -16.81 -29.82
N LYS A 129 -21.43 -17.21 -29.89
CA LYS A 129 -21.88 -18.48 -30.47
C LYS A 129 -21.55 -18.57 -31.96
N ALA A 130 -21.72 -17.47 -32.70
CA ALA A 130 -21.36 -17.40 -34.11
C ALA A 130 -19.83 -17.45 -34.34
N SER A 131 -19.05 -16.73 -33.52
CA SER A 131 -17.59 -16.66 -33.69
C SER A 131 -16.84 -16.32 -32.38
N PRO A 132 -16.42 -17.33 -31.59
CA PRO A 132 -15.78 -17.09 -30.29
C PRO A 132 -14.47 -16.29 -30.38
N GLN A 133 -13.65 -16.57 -31.40
CA GLN A 133 -12.35 -15.90 -31.59
C GLN A 133 -12.50 -14.41 -31.90
N LYS A 134 -13.52 -14.06 -32.69
CA LYS A 134 -13.81 -12.67 -33.04
C LYS A 134 -14.32 -11.90 -31.82
N ALA A 135 -15.30 -12.46 -31.11
CA ALA A 135 -15.83 -11.85 -29.88
C ALA A 135 -14.73 -11.60 -28.84
N LYS A 136 -13.81 -12.56 -28.65
CA LYS A 136 -12.65 -12.40 -27.75
C LYS A 136 -11.69 -11.30 -28.20
N ARG A 137 -11.45 -11.16 -29.50
CA ARG A 137 -10.59 -10.09 -30.03
C ARG A 137 -11.22 -8.72 -29.83
N GLU A 138 -12.50 -8.58 -30.16
CA GLU A 138 -13.24 -7.32 -29.98
C GLU A 138 -13.35 -6.95 -28.49
N PHE A 139 -13.51 -7.92 -27.60
CA PHE A 139 -13.45 -7.70 -26.15
C PHE A 139 -12.10 -7.10 -25.74
N ASN A 140 -11.00 -7.72 -26.16
CA ASN A 140 -9.66 -7.27 -25.81
C ASN A 140 -9.30 -5.89 -26.39
N SER A 141 -9.81 -5.54 -27.57
CA SER A 141 -9.52 -4.24 -28.19
C SER A 141 -10.40 -3.11 -27.68
N HIS A 142 -11.68 -3.37 -27.41
CA HIS A 142 -12.66 -2.31 -27.14
C HIS A 142 -13.15 -2.23 -25.70
N PHE A 143 -13.13 -3.33 -24.93
CA PHE A 143 -13.78 -3.41 -23.61
C PHE A 143 -12.81 -3.74 -22.47
N PHE A 144 -11.68 -4.38 -22.76
CA PHE A 144 -10.70 -4.74 -21.74
C PHE A 144 -10.13 -3.49 -21.04
N ARG A 145 -10.14 -3.50 -19.70
CA ARG A 145 -9.72 -2.39 -18.82
C ARG A 145 -10.50 -1.08 -19.00
N ARG A 146 -11.68 -1.14 -19.62
CA ARG A 146 -12.58 0.01 -19.75
C ARG A 146 -13.84 -0.22 -18.93
N GLY A 147 -14.29 0.79 -18.21
CA GLY A 147 -15.53 0.72 -17.44
C GLY A 147 -16.73 0.79 -18.37
N VAL A 148 -17.65 -0.17 -18.25
CA VAL A 148 -18.92 -0.20 -18.98
C VAL A 148 -20.03 0.31 -18.06
N THR A 149 -20.84 1.24 -18.55
CA THR A 149 -22.06 1.68 -17.85
C THR A 149 -23.20 0.75 -18.20
N TRP A 150 -23.90 0.29 -17.17
CA TRP A 150 -25.02 -0.65 -17.27
C TRP A 150 -26.12 -0.24 -16.30
N ASP A 151 -27.36 -0.55 -16.67
CA ASP A 151 -28.55 -0.36 -15.85
C ASP A 151 -29.21 -1.73 -15.65
N GLY A 152 -29.62 -2.01 -14.42
CA GLY A 152 -30.18 -3.30 -14.05
C GLY A 152 -30.66 -3.33 -12.61
N TYR A 153 -31.22 -4.47 -12.21
CA TYR A 153 -31.77 -4.69 -10.87
C TYR A 153 -31.06 -5.84 -10.14
N VAL A 154 -30.98 -5.71 -8.82
CA VAL A 154 -30.35 -6.74 -7.97
C VAL A 154 -31.34 -7.89 -7.78
N VAL A 155 -30.93 -9.09 -8.19
CA VAL A 155 -31.72 -10.32 -8.07
C VAL A 155 -31.56 -10.92 -6.68
N ARG A 156 -30.32 -10.92 -6.15
CA ARG A 156 -30.00 -11.51 -4.85
C ARG A 156 -28.73 -10.88 -4.28
N VAL A 157 -28.74 -10.67 -2.97
CA VAL A 157 -27.53 -10.36 -2.19
C VAL A 157 -27.28 -11.52 -1.24
N ASN A 158 -26.05 -12.04 -1.21
CA ASN A 158 -25.65 -13.10 -0.31
C ASN A 158 -24.46 -12.61 0.53
N PHE A 159 -24.66 -12.49 1.83
CA PHE A 159 -23.63 -12.07 2.77
C PHE A 159 -22.83 -13.28 3.23
N ASN A 160 -21.50 -13.20 3.13
CA ASN A 160 -20.61 -14.28 3.57
C ASN A 160 -20.25 -14.10 5.05
N GLU A 161 -21.26 -14.18 5.93
CA GLU A 161 -21.13 -14.01 7.38
C GLU A 161 -21.00 -15.34 8.14
N ASP A 162 -21.24 -16.46 7.47
CA ASP A 162 -21.36 -17.77 8.12
C ASP A 162 -20.01 -18.40 8.50
N ASN A 163 -18.89 -17.89 8.00
CA ASN A 163 -17.55 -18.42 8.30
C ASN A 163 -16.56 -17.32 8.75
N PRO A 164 -16.37 -17.11 10.07
CA PRO A 164 -15.46 -16.11 10.61
C PRO A 164 -13.97 -16.40 10.36
N LEU A 165 -13.64 -17.60 9.86
CA LEU A 165 -12.28 -17.99 9.48
C LEU A 165 -12.01 -17.84 7.98
N SER A 166 -13.00 -17.40 7.20
CA SER A 166 -12.81 -17.13 5.77
C SER A 166 -12.12 -15.78 5.57
N PHE A 167 -11.15 -15.73 4.65
CA PHE A 167 -10.58 -14.46 4.17
C PHE A 167 -11.62 -13.53 3.54
N ASN A 168 -12.79 -14.07 3.16
CA ASN A 168 -13.90 -13.33 2.57
C ASN A 168 -14.99 -13.01 3.61
N TYR A 169 -14.69 -13.08 4.90
CA TYR A 169 -15.60 -12.64 5.96
C TYR A 169 -15.87 -11.14 5.79
N HIS A 170 -17.15 -10.75 5.74
CA HIS A 170 -17.66 -9.42 5.29
C HIS A 170 -17.71 -9.15 3.78
N SER A 171 -17.57 -10.18 2.93
CA SER A 171 -17.90 -10.00 1.52
C SER A 171 -19.41 -10.15 1.26
N ALA A 172 -19.92 -9.39 0.30
CA ALA A 172 -21.26 -9.47 -0.23
C ALA A 172 -21.20 -9.91 -1.69
N ASN A 173 -21.87 -11.02 -2.00
CA ASN A 173 -22.06 -11.46 -3.38
C ASN A 173 -23.40 -10.90 -3.90
N LEU A 174 -23.34 -9.99 -4.87
CA LEU A 174 -24.50 -9.43 -5.55
C LEU A 174 -24.70 -10.10 -6.90
N LEU A 175 -25.89 -10.64 -7.12
CA LEU A 175 -26.34 -11.17 -8.40
C LEU A 175 -27.25 -10.13 -9.05
N ILE A 176 -26.90 -9.69 -10.26
CA ILE A 176 -27.53 -8.58 -10.95
C ILE A 176 -28.09 -9.06 -12.28
N LYS A 177 -29.32 -8.66 -12.60
CA LYS A 177 -29.95 -8.81 -13.90
C LYS A 177 -29.93 -7.46 -14.61
N MET A 178 -29.50 -7.44 -15.86
CA MET A 178 -29.50 -6.24 -16.69
C MET A 178 -30.86 -6.01 -17.32
N ASP A 179 -31.20 -4.74 -17.57
CA ASP A 179 -32.48 -4.38 -18.21
C ASP A 179 -32.59 -4.92 -19.64
N TYR A 180 -31.45 -5.04 -20.32
CA TYR A 180 -31.36 -5.64 -21.66
C TYR A 180 -30.63 -6.98 -21.58
N ASP A 181 -31.38 -8.03 -21.89
CA ASP A 181 -30.87 -9.39 -22.03
C ASP A 181 -30.59 -9.70 -23.51
N ASP A 182 -29.56 -10.51 -23.75
CA ASP A 182 -29.23 -11.01 -25.08
C ASP A 182 -30.03 -12.28 -25.43
N ARG A 183 -30.71 -12.87 -24.44
CA ARG A 183 -31.56 -14.05 -24.63
C ARG A 183 -33.01 -13.78 -24.24
N GLU A 184 -33.92 -13.97 -25.19
CA GLU A 184 -35.36 -13.95 -24.90
C GLU A 184 -35.73 -15.11 -23.96
N GLY A 185 -36.26 -14.79 -22.78
CA GLY A 185 -36.74 -15.78 -21.80
C GLY A 185 -35.67 -16.40 -20.90
N ALA A 186 -34.45 -15.86 -20.84
CA ALA A 186 -33.45 -16.35 -19.90
C ALA A 186 -33.78 -15.96 -18.45
N HIS A 187 -34.07 -16.96 -17.63
CA HIS A 187 -34.26 -16.80 -16.19
C HIS A 187 -32.93 -16.99 -15.47
N GLY A 188 -32.35 -15.90 -14.95
CA GLY A 188 -31.13 -15.94 -14.14
C GLY A 188 -30.37 -14.61 -14.16
N PRO A 189 -29.48 -14.38 -13.18
CA PRO A 189 -28.63 -13.18 -13.14
C PRO A 189 -27.61 -13.17 -14.27
N ASP A 190 -27.28 -11.99 -14.78
CA ASP A 190 -26.32 -11.79 -15.87
C ASP A 190 -24.90 -11.57 -15.33
N ILE A 191 -24.79 -10.92 -14.16
CA ILE A 191 -23.50 -10.61 -13.52
C ILE A 191 -23.54 -11.00 -12.04
N GLY A 192 -22.45 -11.62 -11.57
CA GLY A 192 -22.14 -11.78 -10.15
C GLY A 192 -20.99 -10.88 -9.75
N LEU A 193 -21.22 -9.99 -8.78
CA LEU A 193 -20.20 -9.14 -8.17
C LEU A 193 -19.91 -9.66 -6.77
N SER A 194 -18.63 -9.73 -6.39
CA SER A 194 -18.19 -9.98 -5.02
C SER A 194 -17.52 -8.70 -4.53
N ILE A 195 -18.08 -8.09 -3.49
CA ILE A 195 -17.60 -6.83 -2.88
C ILE A 195 -17.19 -7.11 -1.45
#